data_AF-A0AAW8XUE2-F1
#
_entry.id   AF-A0AAW8XUE2-F1
#
_cell.length_a   1.000
_cell.length_b   1.000
_cell.length_c   1.000
_cell.angle_alpha   90.00
_cell.angle_beta   90.00
_cell.angle_gamma   90.00
#
_symmetry.space_group_name_H-M   'P 1'
#
loop_
_entity.id
_entity.type
_entity.pdbx_description
1 polymer ?
#
loop_
_entity_poly.entity_id
_entity_poly.type
_entity_poly.pdbx_seq_one_letter_code
_entity_poly.pdbx_strand_id
1 'polypeptide(L)'
;MQGKFSTFLASFKDGAIGGVLSSITTTLFNIFFTTKKMMVRLIREMWNNLVQAFKVMVFNPEGLAPGQLAKAVSKLVAAGVAVAAGVVVNEALAKMLVFPFGPELAAFCGALATGLLTLVMNYFLEHSALMKKVWTFLDTFKDKHQKALEYYQQVNAELDRYLLELSALEFAIDTSALSRFSLHLNEVNSEIERGLLLRAEVERRNIALPFEAGNTRSVRSWLSKL
;
A
#
# COMPACT_ATOMS: atom_id res chain seq x y z
N MET A 1 -49.04 25.71 -66.07
CA MET A 1 -48.21 26.44 -65.08
C MET A 1 -48.34 25.89 -63.66
N GLN A 2 -49.54 25.59 -63.15
CA GLN A 2 -49.76 25.16 -61.75
C GLN A 2 -49.09 23.83 -61.35
N GLY A 3 -49.08 22.81 -62.23
CA GLY A 3 -48.44 21.52 -61.92
C GLY A 3 -46.93 21.61 -61.69
N LYS A 4 -46.22 22.42 -62.50
CA LYS A 4 -44.77 22.63 -62.36
C LYS A 4 -44.40 23.35 -61.06
N PHE A 5 -45.26 24.28 -60.60
CA PHE A 5 -45.05 25.01 -59.35
C PHE A 5 -45.29 24.12 -58.12
N SER A 6 -46.29 23.23 -58.17
CA SER A 6 -46.53 22.22 -57.13
C SER A 6 -45.39 21.21 -57.05
N THR A 7 -44.89 20.72 -58.18
CA THR A 7 -43.71 19.85 -58.21
C THR A 7 -42.47 20.56 -57.66
N PHE A 8 -42.25 21.83 -58.04
CA PHE A 8 -41.14 22.63 -57.52
C PHE A 8 -41.22 22.81 -55.99
N LEU A 9 -42.41 23.12 -55.46
CA LEU A 9 -42.66 23.23 -54.02
C LEU A 9 -42.44 21.90 -53.27
N ALA A 10 -42.85 20.77 -53.87
CA ALA A 10 -42.60 19.45 -53.29
C ALA A 10 -41.11 19.14 -53.24
N SER A 11 -40.38 19.33 -54.35
CA SER A 11 -38.92 19.13 -54.39
C SER A 11 -38.14 20.13 -53.52
N PHE A 12 -38.63 21.36 -53.34
CA PHE A 12 -38.04 22.33 -52.43
C PHE A 12 -38.26 21.93 -50.97
N LYS A 13 -39.46 21.44 -50.61
CA LYS A 13 -39.75 20.91 -49.29
C LYS A 13 -38.87 19.69 -48.98
N ASP A 14 -38.76 18.75 -49.91
CA ASP A 14 -37.95 17.54 -49.73
C ASP A 14 -36.45 17.87 -49.68
N GLY A 15 -35.99 18.82 -50.49
CA GLY A 15 -34.61 19.32 -50.45
C GLY A 15 -34.29 20.11 -49.18
N ALA A 16 -35.22 20.92 -48.68
CA ALA A 16 -35.05 21.66 -47.42
C ALA A 16 -35.04 20.72 -46.21
N ILE A 17 -35.95 19.75 -46.16
CA ILE A 17 -35.98 18.72 -45.10
C ILE A 17 -34.72 17.86 -45.17
N GLY A 18 -34.30 17.44 -46.37
CA GLY A 18 -33.05 16.70 -46.59
C GLY A 18 -31.80 17.48 -46.19
N GLY A 19 -31.76 18.78 -46.47
CA GLY A 19 -30.67 19.67 -46.05
C GLY A 19 -30.60 19.87 -44.54
N VAL A 20 -31.75 20.04 -43.87
CA VAL A 20 -31.82 20.15 -42.40
C VAL A 20 -31.39 18.85 -41.73
N LEU A 21 -31.89 17.69 -42.19
CA LEU A 21 -31.48 16.38 -41.70
C LEU A 21 -29.98 16.14 -41.92
N SER A 22 -29.46 16.44 -43.11
CA SER A 22 -28.03 16.32 -43.41
C SER A 22 -27.17 17.20 -42.50
N SER A 23 -27.59 18.44 -42.25
CA SER A 23 -26.89 19.36 -41.35
C SER A 23 -26.91 18.88 -39.90
N ILE A 24 -28.05 18.40 -39.40
CA ILE A 24 -28.18 17.83 -38.05
C ILE A 24 -27.31 16.58 -37.91
N THR A 25 -27.36 15.66 -38.87
CA THR A 25 -26.55 14.44 -38.86
C THR A 25 -25.06 14.77 -38.91
N THR A 26 -24.65 15.69 -39.78
CA THR A 26 -23.24 16.13 -39.88
C THR A 26 -22.79 16.80 -38.57
N THR A 27 -23.63 17.62 -37.97
CA THR A 27 -23.34 18.28 -36.68
C THR A 27 -23.22 17.26 -35.56
N LEU A 28 -24.13 16.29 -35.48
CA LEU A 28 -24.07 15.20 -34.49
C LEU A 28 -22.79 14.37 -34.65
N PHE A 29 -22.46 13.95 -35.87
CA PHE A 29 -21.22 13.21 -36.13
C PHE A 29 -19.98 14.05 -35.80
N ASN A 30 -19.96 15.33 -36.14
CA ASN A 30 -18.85 16.22 -35.81
C ASN A 30 -18.68 16.38 -34.29
N ILE A 31 -19.77 16.50 -33.53
CA ILE A 31 -19.71 16.51 -32.07
C ILE A 31 -19.13 15.18 -31.57
N PHE A 32 -19.67 14.04 -32.01
CA PHE A 32 -19.18 12.73 -31.56
C PHE A 32 -17.70 12.48 -31.87
N PHE A 33 -17.24 12.75 -33.10
CA PHE A 33 -15.86 12.53 -33.48
C PHE A 33 -14.92 13.55 -32.82
N THR A 34 -15.32 14.81 -32.73
CA THR A 34 -14.50 15.87 -32.10
C THR A 34 -14.38 15.63 -30.60
N THR A 35 -15.48 15.30 -29.91
CA THR A 35 -15.49 15.00 -28.47
C THR A 35 -14.68 13.74 -28.16
N LYS A 36 -14.81 12.66 -28.96
CA LYS A 36 -13.99 11.46 -28.78
C LYS A 36 -12.50 11.75 -29.01
N LYS A 37 -12.15 12.47 -30.07
CA LYS A 37 -10.75 12.82 -30.39
C LYS A 37 -10.13 13.67 -29.28
N MET A 38 -10.87 14.65 -28.77
CA MET A 38 -10.45 15.49 -27.65
C MET A 38 -10.31 14.68 -26.36
N MET A 39 -11.29 13.84 -26.03
CA MET A 39 -11.26 13.01 -24.81
C MET A 39 -10.08 12.02 -24.80
N VAL A 40 -9.86 11.31 -25.91
CA VAL A 40 -8.72 10.38 -26.05
C VAL A 40 -7.39 11.12 -25.92
N ARG A 41 -7.30 12.32 -26.50
CA ARG A 41 -6.11 13.17 -26.36
C ARG A 41 -5.89 13.54 -24.90
N LEU A 42 -6.89 14.08 -24.20
CA LEU A 42 -6.76 14.47 -22.79
C LEU A 42 -6.33 13.30 -21.90
N ILE A 43 -6.92 12.11 -22.09
CA ILE A 43 -6.53 10.88 -21.39
C ILE A 43 -5.06 10.55 -21.66
N ARG A 44 -4.63 10.63 -22.93
CA ARG A 44 -3.22 10.38 -23.30
C ARG A 44 -2.28 11.38 -22.63
N GLU A 45 -2.64 12.65 -22.59
CA GLU A 45 -1.79 13.70 -22.01
C GLU A 45 -1.67 13.57 -20.48
N MET A 46 -2.70 13.09 -19.79
CA MET A 46 -2.64 12.80 -18.35
C MET A 46 -2.26 11.35 -18.01
N TRP A 47 -1.99 10.49 -19.01
CA TRP A 47 -1.84 9.03 -18.83
C TRP A 47 -0.76 8.67 -17.80
N ASN A 48 0.39 9.34 -17.87
CA ASN A 48 1.48 9.10 -16.92
C ASN A 48 1.06 9.38 -15.47
N ASN A 49 0.32 10.46 -15.23
CA ASN A 49 -0.18 10.80 -13.90
C ASN A 49 -1.22 9.76 -13.41
N LEU A 50 -2.11 9.30 -14.29
CA LEU A 50 -3.10 8.27 -13.97
C LEU A 50 -2.44 6.93 -13.64
N VAL A 51 -1.45 6.51 -14.43
CA VAL A 51 -0.70 5.26 -14.20
C VAL A 51 0.09 5.33 -12.90
N GLN A 52 0.73 6.47 -12.60
CA GLN A 52 1.41 6.67 -11.33
C GLN A 52 0.44 6.63 -10.15
N ALA A 53 -0.70 7.32 -10.25
CA ALA A 53 -1.74 7.30 -9.23
C ALA A 53 -2.25 5.87 -8.97
N PHE A 54 -2.48 5.09 -10.03
CA PHE A 54 -2.87 3.69 -9.94
C PHE A 54 -1.80 2.83 -9.28
N LYS A 55 -0.53 2.98 -9.68
CA LYS A 55 0.58 2.24 -9.07
C LYS A 55 0.70 2.52 -7.57
N VAL A 56 0.65 3.78 -7.17
CA VAL A 56 0.70 4.19 -5.77
C VAL A 56 -0.50 3.61 -5.01
N MET A 57 -1.70 3.71 -5.57
CA MET A 57 -2.94 3.18 -4.97
C MET A 57 -2.89 1.67 -4.74
N VAL A 58 -2.40 0.89 -5.72
CA VAL A 58 -2.42 -0.58 -5.67
C VAL A 58 -1.24 -1.16 -4.90
N PHE A 59 -0.03 -0.66 -5.16
CA PHE A 59 1.18 -1.24 -4.58
C PHE A 59 1.57 -0.63 -3.24
N ASN A 60 1.11 0.59 -2.94
CA ASN A 60 1.45 1.35 -1.74
C ASN A 60 2.91 1.11 -1.26
N PRO A 61 3.91 1.38 -2.10
CA PRO A 61 5.29 0.94 -1.87
C PRO A 61 5.90 1.53 -0.58
N GLU A 62 5.42 2.68 -0.14
CA GLU A 62 5.87 3.39 1.06
C GLU A 62 5.09 2.99 2.33
N GLY A 63 4.12 2.07 2.23
CA GLY A 63 3.30 1.65 3.38
C GLY A 63 2.49 2.81 3.98
N LEU A 64 2.03 3.75 3.15
CA LEU A 64 1.31 4.93 3.60
C LEU A 64 -0.01 4.56 4.26
N ALA A 65 -0.37 5.29 5.30
CA ALA A 65 -1.69 5.22 5.91
C ALA A 65 -2.79 5.58 4.88
N PRO A 66 -4.03 5.07 5.01
CA PRO A 66 -5.06 5.28 4.00
C PRO A 66 -5.34 6.76 3.66
N GLY A 67 -5.30 7.67 4.65
CA GLY A 67 -5.44 9.11 4.41
C GLY A 67 -4.24 9.71 3.69
N GLN A 68 -3.01 9.30 4.03
CA GLN A 68 -1.80 9.73 3.32
C GLN A 68 -1.73 9.16 1.90
N LEU A 69 -2.14 7.90 1.71
CA LEU A 69 -2.24 7.24 0.43
C LEU A 69 -3.26 7.96 -0.47
N ALA A 70 -4.46 8.20 0.05
CA ALA A 70 -5.48 8.95 -0.68
C ALA A 70 -5.02 10.37 -1.02
N LYS A 71 -4.28 11.04 -0.13
CA LYS A 71 -3.68 12.34 -0.41
C LYS A 71 -2.67 12.25 -1.55
N ALA A 72 -1.76 11.28 -1.53
CA ALA A 72 -0.74 11.09 -2.58
C ALA A 72 -1.38 10.80 -3.94
N VAL A 73 -2.35 9.89 -3.99
CA VAL A 73 -3.15 9.59 -5.18
C VAL A 73 -3.89 10.84 -5.67
N SER A 74 -4.54 11.59 -4.78
CA SER A 74 -5.28 12.80 -5.13
C SER A 74 -4.40 13.87 -5.75
N LYS A 75 -3.16 14.02 -5.27
CA LYS A 75 -2.19 14.95 -5.85
C LYS A 75 -1.80 14.56 -7.28
N LEU A 76 -1.58 13.26 -7.52
CA LEU A 76 -1.26 12.75 -8.86
C LEU A 76 -2.43 12.95 -9.83
N VAL A 77 -3.65 12.69 -9.37
CA VAL A 77 -4.87 12.97 -10.16
C VAL A 77 -5.00 14.48 -10.43
N ALA A 78 -4.79 15.33 -9.43
CA ALA A 78 -4.83 16.78 -9.61
C ALA A 78 -3.77 17.29 -10.60
N ALA A 79 -2.57 16.73 -10.59
CA ALA A 79 -1.55 17.02 -11.61
C ALA A 79 -2.02 16.60 -13.01
N GLY A 80 -2.67 15.44 -13.14
CA GLY A 80 -3.29 15.01 -14.40
C GLY A 80 -4.37 15.98 -14.91
N VAL A 81 -5.25 16.43 -14.02
CA VAL A 81 -6.28 17.43 -14.34
C VAL A 81 -5.65 18.75 -14.76
N ALA A 82 -4.59 19.20 -14.08
CA ALA A 82 -3.90 20.43 -14.42
C ALA A 82 -3.28 20.39 -15.82
N VAL A 83 -2.67 19.26 -16.19
CA VAL A 83 -2.14 19.03 -17.55
C VAL A 83 -3.28 19.13 -18.57
N ALA A 84 -4.39 18.41 -18.36
CA ALA A 84 -5.52 18.46 -19.29
C ALA A 84 -6.12 19.87 -19.44
N ALA A 85 -6.24 20.63 -18.36
CA ALA A 85 -6.69 22.02 -18.43
C ALA A 85 -5.71 22.90 -19.24
N GLY A 86 -4.40 22.72 -19.06
CA GLY A 86 -3.38 23.41 -19.85
C GLY A 86 -3.48 23.13 -21.35
N VAL A 87 -3.81 21.88 -21.72
CA VAL A 87 -4.06 21.49 -23.12
C VAL A 87 -5.27 22.21 -23.69
N VAL A 88 -6.36 22.27 -22.94
CA VAL A 88 -7.57 22.99 -23.35
C VAL A 88 -7.29 24.48 -23.53
N VAL A 89 -6.55 25.10 -22.60
CA VAL A 89 -6.13 26.50 -22.70
C VAL A 89 -5.24 26.72 -23.92
N ASN A 90 -4.25 25.86 -24.16
CA ASN A 90 -3.39 25.94 -25.33
C ASN A 90 -4.19 25.84 -26.63
N GLU A 91 -5.09 24.86 -26.74
CA GLU A 91 -5.94 24.69 -27.94
C GLU A 91 -6.88 25.88 -28.17
N ALA A 92 -7.44 26.46 -27.11
CA ALA A 92 -8.30 27.63 -27.21
C ALA A 92 -7.51 28.86 -27.70
N LEU A 93 -6.34 29.09 -27.13
CA LEU A 93 -5.48 30.22 -27.49
C LEU A 93 -4.85 30.06 -28.87
N ALA A 94 -4.43 28.86 -29.26
CA ALA A 94 -3.89 28.59 -30.58
C ALA A 94 -4.90 28.87 -31.71
N LYS A 95 -6.21 28.78 -31.44
CA LYS A 95 -7.27 29.14 -32.38
C LYS A 95 -7.52 30.65 -32.45
N MET A 96 -7.25 31.39 -31.37
CA MET A 96 -7.44 32.84 -31.32
C MET A 96 -6.21 33.62 -31.81
N LEU A 97 -5.01 33.13 -31.52
CA LEU A 97 -3.74 33.79 -31.80
C LEU A 97 -3.21 33.38 -33.19
N VAL A 98 -3.83 33.87 -34.26
CA VAL A 98 -3.52 33.49 -35.66
C VAL A 98 -2.46 34.40 -36.32
N PHE A 99 -1.46 34.85 -35.57
CA PHE A 99 -0.37 35.72 -36.05
C PHE A 99 1.00 35.01 -35.88
N PRO A 100 2.07 35.44 -36.57
CA PRO A 100 3.41 34.88 -36.36
C PRO A 100 3.82 35.03 -34.88
N PHE A 101 4.20 33.93 -34.20
CA PHE A 101 4.38 33.76 -32.74
C PHE A 101 3.13 33.41 -31.91
N GLY A 102 1.94 33.35 -32.50
CA GLY A 102 0.71 32.97 -31.81
C GLY A 102 0.72 31.55 -31.20
N PRO A 103 1.18 30.51 -31.91
CA PRO A 103 1.29 29.15 -31.37
C PRO A 103 2.25 29.05 -30.18
N GLU A 104 3.39 29.72 -30.21
CA GLU A 104 4.38 29.75 -29.13
C GLU A 104 3.81 30.42 -27.88
N LEU A 105 3.09 31.52 -28.05
CA LEU A 105 2.42 32.22 -26.96
C LEU A 105 1.29 31.38 -26.35
N ALA A 106 0.50 30.68 -27.19
CA ALA A 106 -0.53 29.75 -26.74
C ALA A 106 0.05 28.60 -25.91
N ALA A 107 1.17 28.02 -26.36
CA ALA A 107 1.87 26.96 -25.65
C ALA A 107 2.42 27.45 -24.30
N PHE A 108 3.00 28.66 -24.27
CA PHE A 108 3.46 29.29 -23.03
C PHE A 108 2.31 29.49 -22.03
N CYS A 109 1.18 30.06 -22.48
CA CYS A 109 0.01 30.25 -21.63
C CYS A 109 -0.58 28.93 -21.14
N GLY A 110 -0.61 27.89 -21.97
CA GLY A 110 -1.05 26.54 -21.56
C GLY A 110 -0.15 25.92 -20.49
N ALA A 111 1.18 26.06 -20.65
CA ALA A 111 2.15 25.60 -19.65
C ALA A 111 2.02 26.40 -18.34
N LEU A 112 1.85 27.71 -18.43
CA LEU A 112 1.62 28.58 -17.27
C LEU A 112 0.34 28.20 -16.53
N ALA A 113 -0.77 27.98 -17.25
CA ALA A 113 -2.03 27.52 -16.68
C ALA A 113 -1.87 26.16 -15.98
N THR A 114 -1.14 25.24 -16.58
CA THR A 114 -0.80 23.94 -15.96
C THR A 114 -0.07 24.12 -14.64
N GLY A 115 0.99 24.96 -14.63
CA GLY A 115 1.79 25.21 -13.44
C GLY A 115 0.99 25.87 -12.30
N LEU A 116 0.24 26.93 -12.62
CA LEU A 116 -0.60 27.63 -11.66
C LEU A 116 -1.69 26.72 -11.09
N LEU A 117 -2.38 25.97 -11.95
CA LEU A 117 -3.45 25.07 -11.52
C LEU A 117 -2.89 23.92 -10.66
N THR A 118 -1.73 23.39 -11.02
CA THR A 118 -1.02 22.39 -10.21
C THR A 118 -0.70 22.93 -8.83
N LEU A 119 -0.19 24.17 -8.73
CA LEU A 119 0.13 24.80 -7.46
C LEU A 119 -1.13 25.04 -6.61
N VAL A 120 -2.16 25.64 -7.19
CA VAL A 120 -3.43 25.94 -6.50
C VAL A 120 -4.08 24.66 -6.00
N MET A 121 -4.16 23.62 -6.82
CA MET A 121 -4.76 22.35 -6.43
C MET A 121 -3.95 21.64 -5.36
N ASN A 122 -2.62 21.61 -5.47
CA ASN A 122 -1.78 21.02 -4.41
C ASN A 122 -1.91 21.78 -3.10
N TYR A 123 -1.88 23.11 -3.14
CA TYR A 123 -2.07 23.94 -1.96
C TYR A 123 -3.42 23.66 -1.30
N PHE A 124 -4.50 23.57 -2.10
CA PHE A 124 -5.82 23.23 -1.60
C PHE A 124 -5.85 21.83 -0.98
N LEU A 125 -5.28 20.81 -1.63
CA LEU A 125 -5.23 19.44 -1.11
C LEU A 125 -4.45 19.31 0.21
N GLU A 126 -3.45 20.16 0.43
CA GLU A 126 -2.60 20.14 1.62
C GLU A 126 -3.14 20.98 2.78
N HIS A 127 -3.59 22.20 2.48
CA HIS A 127 -3.83 23.21 3.51
C HIS A 127 -5.32 23.42 3.81
N SER A 128 -6.22 23.00 2.91
CA SER A 128 -7.67 23.14 3.11
C SER A 128 -8.16 22.37 4.33
N ALA A 129 -8.94 23.04 5.18
CA ALA A 129 -9.58 22.43 6.34
C ALA A 129 -10.51 21.27 5.96
N LEU A 130 -11.15 21.34 4.77
CA LEU A 130 -11.99 20.25 4.26
C LEU A 130 -11.16 19.02 3.94
N MET A 131 -10.06 19.18 3.22
CA MET A 131 -9.22 18.06 2.82
C MET A 131 -8.53 17.43 4.04
N LYS A 132 -8.09 18.23 5.01
CA LYS A 132 -7.60 17.73 6.30
C LYS A 132 -8.62 16.81 6.99
N LYS A 133 -9.90 17.20 7.04
CA LYS A 133 -10.97 16.34 7.59
C LYS A 133 -11.12 15.04 6.80
N VAL A 134 -11.08 15.10 5.47
CA VAL A 134 -11.15 13.92 4.59
C VAL A 134 -9.97 12.97 4.87
N TRP A 135 -8.75 13.49 4.97
CA TRP A 135 -7.56 12.69 5.26
C TRP A 135 -7.64 12.02 6.63
N THR A 136 -8.04 12.76 7.67
CA THR A 136 -8.22 12.22 9.01
C THR A 136 -9.32 11.16 9.07
N PHE A 137 -10.43 11.38 8.36
CA PHE A 137 -11.49 10.36 8.24
C PHE A 137 -10.98 9.09 7.58
N LEU A 138 -10.22 9.21 6.49
CA LEU A 138 -9.64 8.06 5.81
C LEU A 138 -8.60 7.34 6.68
N ASP A 139 -7.80 8.07 7.45
CA ASP A 139 -6.88 7.49 8.42
C ASP A 139 -7.59 6.71 9.54
N THR A 140 -8.88 6.93 9.79
CA THR A 140 -9.64 6.12 10.75
C THR A 140 -9.78 4.66 10.28
N PHE A 141 -9.74 4.40 8.98
CA PHE A 141 -9.72 3.03 8.44
C PHE A 141 -8.38 2.31 8.67
N LYS A 142 -7.33 3.01 9.09
CA LYS A 142 -6.00 2.46 9.43
C LYS A 142 -6.04 1.53 10.65
N ASP A 143 -6.88 1.87 11.63
CA ASP A 143 -6.82 1.33 13.00
C ASP A 143 -7.13 -0.19 13.07
N LYS A 144 -7.79 -0.73 12.04
CA LYS A 144 -8.14 -2.16 11.96
C LYS A 144 -7.03 -3.04 11.34
N HIS A 145 -6.22 -2.49 10.43
CA HIS A 145 -5.19 -3.25 9.71
C HIS A 145 -3.80 -3.12 10.34
N GLN A 146 -3.46 -1.95 10.91
CA GLN A 146 -2.18 -1.75 11.59
C GLN A 146 -2.09 -2.57 12.89
N LYS A 147 -3.18 -2.68 13.66
CA LYS A 147 -3.25 -3.57 14.84
C LYS A 147 -2.90 -5.01 14.51
N ALA A 148 -3.35 -5.51 13.36
CA ALA A 148 -3.01 -6.86 12.92
C ALA A 148 -1.52 -6.96 12.58
N LEU A 149 -0.96 -5.97 11.88
CA LEU A 149 0.46 -5.96 11.53
C LEU A 149 1.36 -5.84 12.78
N GLU A 150 1.05 -4.92 13.69
CA GLU A 150 1.76 -4.75 14.96
C GLU A 150 1.66 -6.03 15.81
N TYR A 151 0.48 -6.65 15.89
CA TYR A 151 0.28 -7.94 16.55
C TYR A 151 1.20 -9.03 15.95
N TYR A 152 1.25 -9.17 14.63
CA TYR A 152 2.12 -10.19 14.00
C TYR A 152 3.62 -9.89 14.16
N GLN A 153 4.01 -8.61 14.15
CA GLN A 153 5.40 -8.22 14.45
C GLN A 153 5.78 -8.56 15.89
N GLN A 154 4.87 -8.32 16.84
CA GLN A 154 5.07 -8.63 18.25
C GLN A 154 5.16 -10.15 18.48
N VAL A 155 4.28 -10.92 17.82
CA VAL A 155 4.32 -12.39 17.84
C VAL A 155 5.64 -12.92 17.26
N ASN A 156 6.13 -12.38 16.15
CA ASN A 156 7.42 -12.79 15.59
C ASN A 156 8.59 -12.50 16.53
N ALA A 157 8.60 -11.33 17.18
CA ALA A 157 9.65 -10.98 18.14
C ALA A 157 9.64 -11.91 19.37
N GLU A 158 8.45 -12.30 19.86
CA GLU A 158 8.34 -13.30 20.92
C GLU A 158 8.80 -14.69 20.46
N LEU A 159 8.49 -15.07 19.23
CA LEU A 159 8.97 -16.33 18.64
C LEU A 159 10.51 -16.37 18.59
N ASP A 160 11.13 -15.29 18.10
CA ASP A 160 12.58 -15.18 18.03
C ASP A 160 13.21 -15.26 19.43
N ARG A 161 12.60 -14.62 20.44
CA ARG A 161 13.01 -14.75 21.84
C ARG A 161 12.96 -16.20 22.32
N TYR A 162 11.85 -16.90 22.07
CA TYR A 162 11.72 -18.31 22.47
C TYR A 162 12.69 -19.22 21.73
N LEU A 163 12.97 -18.96 20.45
CA LEU A 163 13.99 -19.70 19.69
C LEU A 163 15.38 -19.48 20.28
N LEU A 164 15.71 -18.27 20.71
CA LEU A 164 16.97 -17.97 21.40
C LEU A 164 17.05 -18.68 22.76
N GLU A 165 16.01 -18.59 23.58
CA GLU A 165 15.93 -19.28 24.88
C GLU A 165 16.05 -20.81 24.72
N LEU A 166 15.35 -21.39 23.74
CA LEU A 166 15.41 -22.82 23.45
C LEU A 166 16.78 -23.24 22.95
N SER A 167 17.40 -22.46 22.04
CA SER A 167 18.75 -22.73 21.57
C SER A 167 19.76 -22.69 22.72
N ALA A 168 19.65 -21.72 23.64
CA ALA A 168 20.53 -21.63 24.79
C ALA A 168 20.37 -22.83 25.73
N LEU A 169 19.14 -23.33 25.94
CA LEU A 169 18.87 -24.54 26.71
C LEU A 169 19.43 -25.79 26.02
N GLU A 170 19.24 -25.94 24.72
CA GLU A 170 19.68 -27.11 23.95
C GLU A 170 21.22 -27.17 23.83
N PHE A 171 21.89 -26.02 23.66
CA PHE A 171 23.36 -25.94 23.64
C PHE A 171 24.02 -25.96 25.03
N ALA A 172 23.29 -25.67 26.11
CA ALA A 172 23.80 -25.77 27.48
C ALA A 172 23.80 -27.22 28.02
N ILE A 173 23.06 -28.13 27.40
CA ILE A 173 23.02 -29.54 27.80
C ILE A 173 24.10 -30.32 27.05
N ASP A 174 25.20 -30.67 27.73
CA ASP A 174 26.18 -31.63 27.22
C ASP A 174 25.58 -33.04 27.25
N THR A 175 24.89 -33.39 26.17
CA THR A 175 24.25 -34.69 25.95
C THR A 175 25.26 -35.84 26.03
N SER A 176 26.53 -35.60 25.66
CA SER A 176 27.60 -36.59 25.75
C SER A 176 28.00 -36.88 27.19
N ALA A 177 28.03 -35.86 28.06
CA ALA A 177 28.32 -36.02 29.48
C ALA A 177 27.18 -36.72 30.21
N LEU A 178 25.93 -36.40 29.87
CA LEU A 178 24.74 -37.08 30.40
C LEU A 178 24.70 -38.55 30.00
N SER A 179 25.01 -38.86 28.74
CA SER A 179 25.09 -40.24 28.26
C SER A 179 26.20 -41.02 28.96
N ARG A 180 27.40 -40.43 29.11
CA ARG A 180 28.52 -41.05 29.84
C ARG A 180 28.18 -41.29 31.30
N PHE A 181 27.53 -40.34 31.95
CA PHE A 181 27.08 -40.47 33.34
C PHE A 181 26.03 -41.59 33.49
N SER A 182 25.07 -41.69 32.57
CA SER A 182 24.06 -42.76 32.58
C SER A 182 24.67 -44.15 32.35
N LEU A 183 25.63 -44.27 31.44
CA LEU A 183 26.37 -45.53 31.23
C LEU A 183 27.14 -45.92 32.49
N HIS A 184 27.88 -44.97 33.08
CA HIS A 184 28.65 -45.22 34.31
C HIS A 184 27.75 -45.59 35.50
N LEU A 185 26.57 -44.96 35.64
CA LEU A 185 25.57 -45.33 36.65
C LEU A 185 25.06 -46.77 36.49
N ASN A 186 24.90 -47.23 35.25
CA ASN A 186 24.43 -48.58 34.93
C ASN A 186 25.52 -49.65 35.10
N GLU A 187 26.79 -49.29 34.94
CA GLU A 187 27.93 -50.21 35.13
C GLU A 187 28.26 -50.45 36.61
N VAL A 188 27.90 -49.50 37.49
CA VAL A 188 28.14 -49.62 38.93
C VAL A 188 27.18 -50.62 39.57
N ASN A 189 27.76 -51.69 40.11
CA ASN A 189 27.04 -52.83 40.71
C ASN A 189 26.88 -52.76 42.24
N SER A 190 27.43 -51.73 42.89
CA SER A 190 27.36 -51.53 44.34
C SER A 190 26.61 -50.26 44.70
N GLU A 191 25.66 -50.35 45.63
CA GLU A 191 24.88 -49.20 46.12
C GLU A 191 25.77 -48.11 46.77
N ILE A 192 26.89 -48.51 47.37
CA ILE A 192 27.84 -47.57 47.98
C ILE A 192 28.55 -46.75 46.90
N GLU A 193 29.02 -47.42 45.85
CA GLU A 193 29.73 -46.81 44.73
C GLU A 193 28.79 -45.92 43.90
N ARG A 194 27.53 -46.35 43.74
CA ARG A 194 26.48 -45.54 43.10
C ARG A 194 26.20 -44.27 43.89
N GLY A 195 26.12 -44.37 45.22
CA GLY A 195 25.95 -43.23 46.12
C GLY A 195 27.10 -42.22 46.04
N LEU A 196 28.35 -42.70 45.91
CA LEU A 196 29.53 -41.84 45.73
C LEU A 196 29.51 -41.12 44.37
N LEU A 197 29.16 -41.85 43.30
CA LEU A 197 29.05 -41.29 41.95
C LEU A 197 27.96 -40.21 41.88
N LEU A 198 26.80 -40.46 42.48
CA LEU A 198 25.70 -39.49 42.56
C LEU A 198 26.12 -38.25 43.38
N ARG A 199 26.83 -38.43 44.50
CA ARG A 199 27.32 -37.31 45.31
C ARG A 199 28.31 -36.44 44.51
N ALA A 200 29.23 -37.06 43.79
CA ALA A 200 30.19 -36.34 42.96
C ALA A 200 29.52 -35.53 41.85
N GLU A 201 28.48 -36.06 41.21
CA GLU A 201 27.76 -35.33 40.15
C GLU A 201 26.88 -34.20 40.71
N VAL A 202 26.29 -34.38 41.91
CA VAL A 202 25.58 -33.33 42.65
C VAL A 202 26.49 -32.17 42.98
N GLU A 203 27.69 -32.44 43.50
CA GLU A 203 28.71 -31.42 43.80
C GLU A 203 29.19 -30.72 42.52
N ARG A 204 29.50 -31.50 41.47
CA ARG A 204 29.96 -30.97 40.17
C ARG A 204 28.95 -30.04 39.52
N ARG A 205 27.65 -30.36 39.59
CA ARG A 205 26.56 -29.56 39.01
C ARG A 205 25.97 -28.53 39.96
N ASN A 206 26.52 -28.43 41.18
CA ASN A 206 26.05 -27.54 42.25
C ASN A 206 24.54 -27.68 42.51
N ILE A 207 24.05 -28.92 42.55
CA ILE A 207 22.63 -29.21 42.77
C ILE A 207 22.33 -29.08 44.27
N ALA A 208 21.40 -28.19 44.63
CA ALA A 208 20.95 -28.03 46.01
C ALA A 208 20.11 -29.26 46.45
N LEU A 209 20.66 -30.08 47.34
CA LEU A 209 19.93 -31.21 47.90
C LEU A 209 19.02 -30.77 49.06
N PRO A 210 17.81 -31.33 49.17
CA PRO A 210 16.91 -31.04 50.29
C PRO A 210 17.29 -31.80 51.58
N PHE A 211 18.39 -32.54 51.56
CA PHE A 211 18.96 -33.29 52.68
C PHE A 211 20.50 -33.24 52.62
N GLU A 212 21.14 -33.55 53.74
CA GLU A 212 22.60 -33.62 53.82
C GLU A 212 23.11 -34.98 53.34
N ALA A 213 23.93 -34.99 52.28
CA ALA A 213 24.53 -36.20 51.73
C ALA A 213 25.42 -36.91 52.77
N GLY A 214 25.20 -38.20 52.99
CA GLY A 214 25.92 -39.00 54.00
C GLY A 214 25.35 -38.93 55.42
N ASN A 215 24.34 -38.08 55.67
CA ASN A 215 23.64 -38.00 56.95
C ASN A 215 22.29 -38.75 56.87
N THR A 216 22.28 -40.00 57.31
CA THR A 216 21.07 -40.87 57.30
C THR A 216 19.91 -40.31 58.12
N ARG A 217 20.16 -39.50 59.15
CA ARG A 217 19.08 -38.82 59.90
C ARG A 217 18.45 -37.69 59.10
N SER A 218 19.26 -36.90 58.40
CA SER A 218 18.78 -35.84 57.50
C SER A 218 17.94 -36.40 56.36
N VAL A 219 18.44 -37.47 55.71
CA VAL A 219 17.72 -38.18 54.64
C VAL A 219 16.38 -38.74 55.13
N ARG A 220 16.36 -39.42 56.28
CA ARG A 220 15.12 -39.99 56.83
C ARG A 220 14.11 -38.92 57.23
N SER A 221 14.57 -37.80 57.79
CA SER A 221 13.74 -36.63 58.12
C SER A 221 13.11 -36.03 56.87
N TRP A 222 13.87 -35.88 55.79
CA TRP A 222 13.34 -35.43 54.50
C TRP A 222 12.34 -36.42 53.89
N LEU A 223 12.67 -37.73 53.85
CA LEU A 223 11.77 -38.77 53.33
C LEU A 223 10.47 -38.88 54.12
N SER A 224 10.48 -38.59 55.42
CA SER A 224 9.25 -38.57 56.23
C SER A 224 8.34 -37.35 55.98
N LYS A 225 8.83 -36.36 55.22
CA LYS A 225 8.10 -35.15 54.84
C LYS A 225 7.63 -35.17 53.37
N LEU A 226 8.04 -36.16 52.59
CA LEU A 226 7.44 -36.49 51.29
C LEU A 226 6.14 -37.28 51.50
#